data_AF-A0A0Q9WX37-F1
#
_entry.id   AF-A0A0Q9WX37-F1
#
_cell.length_a   1.000
_cell.length_b   1.000
_cell.length_c   1.000
_cell.angle_alpha   90.00
_cell.angle_beta   90.00
_cell.angle_gamma   90.00
#
_symmetry.space_group_name_H-M   'P 1'
#
loop_
_entity.id
_entity.type
_entity.pdbx_description
1 polymer ?
#
loop_
_entity_poly.entity_id
_entity_poly.type
_entity_poly.pdbx_seq_one_letter_code
_entity_poly.pdbx_strand_id
1 'polypeptide(L)'
;MPPKAKKAAKGKGKSTELNKLTQVDRTFYELQITDLNQKLARLRSHLASLDESNVILTSKLQDVDHDRTDVAAHLERTLAERNNSITELEERLVEVSKVRNEENKAAQEKIADLEGKYKAMHDQLTSEIKLLNGKLNSLDEFRTQRDILLAKFDDQDVEMREKEKSHKEALYNMEQAAVVEKDALKKEVEAKLLQVSEDFTRSSEIRNAGYTRRLIRENIALQKEIDLLVMSQIKLQQQYNNQKEKHKEIMEQYSALDQIKNELVRNSINKIKIIESLTNNYERLKCKYVEALQYRRAYEEQQEADKLVDAKNKDAGAKIKSLCRRVENMTMEKRHLEAVHDQHEGEILRLRGIIQEIKVTVRDAIVSQQCIKLFPERLEEANVDEPSVIEEVREEAVAMNKLARIDLLSTLMNIVSSHSAELPRTPSVETISTVTSSLYTPGKMGFMPHKPKPAVCDLFEKEVVQHLPDLQVQLPDCLLKGQVKDKAAEKVDDRVSIIDVEFGTTLYVSSSREDDVIEMEEEPLEEPEGSSSSVSVKKASSEGSAPPPAPIPLAKPVPEEVIKLAETKSVQSMTATEVLSGTAETEEMDEEDEFEINLFY
;
A
#
# COMPACT_ATOMS: atom_id res chain seq x y z
N MET A 1 61.76 -21.65 82.99
CA MET A 1 63.03 -21.90 83.73
C MET A 1 64.02 -20.77 83.43
N PRO A 2 65.04 -20.53 84.28
CA PRO A 2 66.23 -19.68 84.00
C PRO A 2 67.21 -20.44 83.06
N PRO A 3 68.47 -20.04 82.70
CA PRO A 3 69.51 -19.24 83.42
C PRO A 3 70.30 -18.23 82.54
N LYS A 4 71.42 -17.54 82.89
CA LYS A 4 72.24 -17.12 84.08
C LYS A 4 73.09 -15.92 83.54
N ALA A 5 73.38 -14.79 84.20
CA ALA A 5 73.82 -14.47 85.57
C ALA A 5 75.32 -14.73 85.89
N LYS A 6 76.17 -13.68 85.81
CA LYS A 6 77.40 -13.33 86.60
C LYS A 6 77.96 -11.97 86.08
N LYS A 7 78.29 -10.96 86.91
CA LYS A 7 79.42 -10.74 87.85
C LYS A 7 80.80 -10.62 87.16
N ALA A 8 81.73 -9.71 87.52
CA ALA A 8 81.71 -8.52 88.40
C ALA A 8 83.08 -7.76 88.32
N ALA A 9 83.21 -6.64 89.09
CA ALA A 9 84.39 -5.78 89.36
C ALA A 9 84.62 -4.59 88.39
N LYS A 10 85.07 -3.37 88.75
CA LYS A 10 85.46 -2.63 90.00
C LYS A 10 86.89 -2.06 89.96
N GLY A 11 87.02 -0.85 89.41
CA GLY A 11 88.15 0.09 89.53
C GLY A 11 87.68 1.44 88.94
N LYS A 12 87.74 2.63 89.55
CA LYS A 12 88.47 3.22 90.70
C LYS A 12 89.75 4.02 90.37
N GLY A 13 89.68 4.89 89.36
CA GLY A 13 90.32 6.21 89.31
C GLY A 13 89.25 7.21 88.83
N LYS A 14 88.98 8.38 89.44
CA LYS A 14 89.78 9.36 90.21
C LYS A 14 90.69 10.25 89.36
N SER A 15 90.16 10.79 88.27
CA SER A 15 90.49 12.16 87.85
C SER A 15 89.28 13.06 88.07
N THR A 16 89.37 13.93 89.08
CA THR A 16 88.45 15.08 89.21
C THR A 16 89.07 16.26 88.49
N GLU A 17 88.97 16.28 87.16
CA GLU A 17 89.09 17.53 86.44
C GLU A 17 87.91 18.42 86.85
N LEU A 18 88.22 19.56 87.47
CA LEU A 18 87.19 20.43 88.04
C LEU A 18 86.34 21.04 86.92
N ASN A 19 85.07 21.30 87.27
CA ASN A 19 84.22 22.23 86.53
C ASN A 19 84.96 23.57 86.35
N LYS A 20 85.52 23.79 85.15
CA LYS A 20 85.88 25.12 84.63
C LYS A 20 84.73 25.76 83.85
N LEU A 21 83.56 25.12 83.82
CA LEU A 21 82.30 25.84 83.76
C LEU A 21 82.18 26.65 85.06
N THR A 22 82.14 27.97 84.92
CA THR A 22 81.80 28.87 86.02
C THR A 22 80.44 28.48 86.58
N GLN A 23 80.15 28.79 87.85
CA GLN A 23 78.82 28.50 88.42
C GLN A 23 77.69 29.14 87.57
N VAL A 24 77.97 30.31 86.96
CA VAL A 24 77.14 30.96 85.95
C VAL A 24 76.92 30.07 84.71
N ASP A 25 77.99 29.62 84.05
CA ASP A 25 77.92 28.78 82.84
C ASP A 25 77.16 27.49 83.09
N ARG A 26 77.38 26.87 84.26
CA ARG A 26 76.63 25.68 84.68
C ARG A 26 75.13 25.99 84.81
N THR A 27 74.75 27.07 85.49
CA THR A 27 73.33 27.48 85.58
C THR A 27 72.75 27.89 84.22
N PHE A 28 73.55 28.42 83.30
CA PHE A 28 73.15 28.75 81.93
C PHE A 28 72.85 27.48 81.12
N TYR A 29 73.72 26.47 81.16
CA TYR A 29 73.46 25.19 80.49
C TYR A 29 72.32 24.40 81.15
N GLU A 30 72.21 24.41 82.48
CA GLU A 30 71.05 23.81 83.18
C GLU A 30 69.74 24.52 82.76
N LEU A 31 69.72 25.86 82.68
CA LEU A 31 68.57 26.63 82.17
C LEU A 31 68.26 26.29 80.70
N GLN A 32 69.27 26.27 79.82
CA GLN A 32 69.12 25.91 78.41
C GLN A 32 68.58 24.49 78.24
N ILE A 33 69.03 23.54 79.06
CA ILE A 33 68.50 22.17 79.10
C ILE A 33 67.02 22.16 79.55
N THR A 34 66.62 23.00 80.52
CA THR A 34 65.20 23.09 80.90
C THR A 34 64.32 23.71 79.81
N ASP A 35 64.77 24.76 79.11
CA ASP A 35 64.04 25.37 77.99
C ASP A 35 63.93 24.41 76.80
N LEU A 36 65.02 23.72 76.43
CA LEU A 36 65.00 22.69 75.39
C LEU A 36 64.07 21.52 75.76
N ASN A 37 64.08 21.05 77.01
CA ASN A 37 63.14 20.02 77.46
C ASN A 37 61.69 20.52 77.47
N GLN A 38 61.42 21.78 77.82
CA GLN A 38 60.07 22.36 77.68
C GLN A 38 59.64 22.44 76.22
N LYS A 39 60.51 22.88 75.31
CA LYS A 39 60.22 22.91 73.86
C LYS A 39 59.95 21.50 73.33
N LEU A 40 60.75 20.51 73.73
CA LEU A 40 60.59 19.11 73.35
C LEU A 40 59.28 18.52 73.94
N ALA A 41 58.91 18.86 75.17
CA ALA A 41 57.63 18.48 75.77
C ALA A 41 56.43 19.10 75.05
N ARG A 42 56.50 20.39 74.67
CA ARG A 42 55.47 21.08 73.87
C ARG A 42 55.33 20.43 72.48
N LEU A 43 56.45 20.11 71.81
CA LEU A 43 56.44 19.41 70.53
C LEU A 43 55.87 17.99 70.63
N ARG A 44 56.21 17.22 71.68
CA ARG A 44 55.60 15.90 71.94
C ARG A 44 54.10 16.01 72.20
N SER A 45 53.65 16.98 72.98
CA SER A 45 52.23 17.23 73.23
C SER A 45 51.49 17.64 71.96
N HIS A 46 52.15 18.43 71.09
CA HIS A 46 51.57 18.81 69.80
C HIS A 46 51.47 17.63 68.84
N LEU A 47 52.52 16.81 68.71
CA LEU A 47 52.49 15.57 67.93
C LEU A 47 51.39 14.63 68.42
N ALA A 48 51.29 14.38 69.73
CA ALA A 48 50.21 13.56 70.30
C ALA A 48 48.81 14.11 69.97
N SER A 49 48.60 15.43 70.03
CA SER A 49 47.33 16.05 69.61
C SER A 49 47.07 15.95 68.09
N LEU A 50 48.14 15.93 67.29
CA LEU A 50 48.06 15.78 65.84
C LEU A 50 47.71 14.33 65.47
N ASP A 51 48.35 13.35 66.12
CA ASP A 51 48.08 11.92 65.98
C ASP A 51 46.65 11.59 66.42
N GLU A 52 46.20 12.11 67.56
CA GLU A 52 44.80 12.00 68.02
C GLU A 52 43.82 12.61 67.01
N SER A 53 44.13 13.81 66.48
CA SER A 53 43.29 14.43 65.44
C SER A 53 43.25 13.61 64.15
N ASN A 54 44.34 12.93 63.79
CA ASN A 54 44.45 12.08 62.60
C ASN A 54 43.65 10.78 62.77
N VAL A 55 43.69 10.14 63.95
CA VAL A 55 42.82 9.01 64.30
C VAL A 55 41.35 9.41 64.25
N ILE A 56 40.99 10.59 64.78
CA ILE A 56 39.60 11.10 64.73
C ILE A 56 39.16 11.41 63.29
N LEU A 57 40.04 11.98 62.45
CA LEU A 57 39.74 12.28 61.04
C LEU A 57 39.63 11.02 60.18
N THR A 58 40.48 10.01 60.41
CA THR A 58 40.43 8.73 59.68
C THR A 58 39.21 7.90 60.08
N SER A 59 38.81 7.90 61.35
CA SER A 59 37.51 7.32 61.78
C SER A 59 36.35 7.99 61.05
N LYS A 60 36.26 9.33 61.07
CA LYS A 60 35.21 10.08 60.39
C LYS A 60 35.16 9.87 58.88
N LEU A 61 36.31 9.62 58.25
CA LEU A 61 36.38 9.29 56.83
C LEU A 61 35.83 7.89 56.55
N GLN A 62 36.11 6.91 57.42
CA GLN A 62 35.50 5.57 57.35
C GLN A 62 33.99 5.61 57.60
N ASP A 63 33.54 6.41 58.59
CA ASP A 63 32.11 6.62 58.86
C ASP A 63 31.39 7.19 57.62
N VAL A 64 31.96 8.23 56.99
CA VAL A 64 31.42 8.85 55.78
C VAL A 64 31.46 7.93 54.55
N ASP A 65 32.51 7.12 54.37
CA ASP A 65 32.54 6.14 53.28
C ASP A 65 31.51 5.01 53.50
N HIS A 66 31.26 4.58 54.75
CA HIS A 66 30.20 3.61 55.07
C HIS A 66 28.80 4.18 54.82
N ASP A 67 28.51 5.39 55.32
CA ASP A 67 27.27 6.12 55.03
C ASP A 67 27.06 6.24 53.51
N ARG A 68 28.12 6.55 52.76
CA ARG A 68 28.06 6.65 51.29
C ARG A 68 27.73 5.31 50.64
N THR A 69 28.30 4.19 51.10
CA THR A 69 27.97 2.86 50.57
C THR A 69 26.54 2.43 50.91
N ASP A 70 26.05 2.76 52.11
CA ASP A 70 24.69 2.40 52.54
C ASP A 70 23.62 3.21 51.82
N VAL A 71 23.86 4.52 51.62
CA VAL A 71 23.02 5.39 50.78
C VAL A 71 23.04 4.93 49.32
N ALA A 72 24.20 4.58 48.77
CA ALA A 72 24.29 4.03 47.40
C ALA A 72 23.48 2.73 47.27
N ALA A 73 23.68 1.76 48.17
CA ALA A 73 22.96 0.49 48.13
C ALA A 73 21.45 0.65 48.41
N HIS A 74 21.03 1.65 49.19
CA HIS A 74 19.62 2.01 49.32
C HIS A 74 19.03 2.56 48.01
N LEU A 75 19.75 3.47 47.34
CA LEU A 75 19.32 4.04 46.06
C LEU A 75 19.29 2.98 44.95
N GLU A 76 20.28 2.07 44.89
CA GLU A 76 20.31 0.94 43.96
C GLU A 76 19.12 0.00 44.17
N ARG A 77 18.81 -0.40 45.41
CA ARG A 77 17.61 -1.19 45.73
C ARG A 77 16.33 -0.46 45.32
N THR A 78 16.21 0.82 45.67
CA THR A 78 15.04 1.65 45.31
C THR A 78 14.88 1.74 43.79
N LEU A 79 15.97 1.91 43.04
CA LEU A 79 15.93 1.95 41.57
C LEU A 79 15.54 0.61 40.97
N ALA A 80 16.05 -0.51 41.50
CA ALA A 80 15.66 -1.86 41.06
C ALA A 80 14.18 -2.14 41.33
N GLU A 81 13.67 -1.82 42.52
CA GLU A 81 12.24 -1.94 42.87
C GLU A 81 11.35 -1.11 41.93
N ARG A 82 11.77 0.12 41.60
CA ARG A 82 11.06 0.98 40.65
C ARG A 82 11.13 0.47 39.22
N ASN A 83 12.26 -0.08 38.80
CA ASN A 83 12.42 -0.67 37.47
C ASN A 83 11.53 -1.92 37.32
N ASN A 84 11.50 -2.80 38.33
CA ASN A 84 10.61 -3.96 38.36
C ASN A 84 9.12 -3.53 38.34
N SER A 85 8.78 -2.46 39.08
CA SER A 85 7.44 -1.88 39.07
C SER A 85 7.06 -1.32 37.68
N ILE A 86 8.03 -0.77 36.94
CA ILE A 86 7.82 -0.31 35.55
C ILE A 86 7.58 -1.51 34.64
N THR A 87 8.43 -2.54 34.67
CA THR A 87 8.26 -3.72 33.79
C THR A 87 6.94 -4.45 34.06
N GLU A 88 6.54 -4.60 35.33
CA GLU A 88 5.21 -5.16 35.66
C GLU A 88 4.04 -4.32 35.10
N LEU A 89 4.17 -2.99 35.06
CA LEU A 89 3.14 -2.10 34.52
C LEU A 89 3.14 -2.11 32.98
N GLU A 90 4.30 -2.25 32.35
CA GLU A 90 4.44 -2.43 30.90
C GLU A 90 3.85 -3.77 30.45
N GLU A 91 4.13 -4.86 31.16
CA GLU A 91 3.52 -6.19 30.91
C GLU A 91 1.99 -6.14 31.04
N ARG A 92 1.46 -5.60 32.14
CA ARG A 92 0.01 -5.40 32.33
C ARG A 92 -0.62 -4.51 31.26
N LEU A 93 0.10 -3.48 30.79
CA LEU A 93 -0.37 -2.61 29.70
C LEU A 93 -0.43 -3.37 28.36
N VAL A 94 0.54 -4.24 28.08
CA VAL A 94 0.54 -5.12 26.89
C VAL A 94 -0.61 -6.12 26.97
N GLU A 95 -0.87 -6.74 28.13
CA GLU A 95 -2.00 -7.65 28.34
C GLU A 95 -3.35 -6.95 28.13
N VAL A 96 -3.58 -5.79 28.77
CA VAL A 96 -4.81 -5.00 28.62
C VAL A 96 -4.98 -4.50 27.18
N SER A 97 -3.90 -4.13 26.50
CA SER A 97 -3.91 -3.76 25.09
C SER A 97 -4.31 -4.95 24.21
N LYS A 98 -3.75 -6.14 24.47
CA LYS A 98 -4.11 -7.38 23.76
C LYS A 98 -5.59 -7.73 23.94
N VAL A 99 -6.10 -7.74 25.17
CA VAL A 99 -7.52 -8.03 25.45
C VAL A 99 -8.43 -7.03 24.73
N ARG A 100 -8.14 -5.72 24.82
CA ARG A 100 -8.90 -4.70 24.08
C ARG A 100 -8.89 -4.95 22.56
N ASN A 101 -7.76 -5.37 22.00
CA ASN A 101 -7.66 -5.65 20.56
C ASN A 101 -8.45 -6.89 20.14
N GLU A 102 -8.47 -7.94 20.99
CA GLU A 102 -9.30 -9.14 20.81
C GLU A 102 -10.80 -8.82 20.94
N GLU A 103 -11.20 -8.02 21.92
CA GLU A 103 -12.56 -7.51 22.09
C GLU A 103 -13.01 -6.63 20.91
N ASN A 104 -12.17 -5.69 20.47
CA ASN A 104 -12.44 -4.84 19.30
C ASN A 104 -12.62 -5.68 18.03
N LYS A 105 -11.77 -6.69 17.81
CA LYS A 105 -11.89 -7.61 16.67
C LYS A 105 -13.19 -8.40 16.73
N ALA A 106 -13.53 -8.98 17.88
CA ALA A 106 -14.77 -9.70 18.08
C ALA A 106 -16.02 -8.80 17.97
N ALA A 107 -15.91 -7.50 18.28
CA ALA A 107 -16.96 -6.52 18.05
C ALA A 107 -17.10 -6.16 16.55
N GLN A 108 -16.00 -5.95 15.84
CA GLN A 108 -16.00 -5.70 14.39
C GLN A 108 -16.55 -6.89 13.61
N GLU A 109 -16.18 -8.12 13.98
CA GLU A 109 -16.73 -9.35 13.39
C GLU A 109 -18.25 -9.43 13.60
N LYS A 110 -18.74 -9.16 14.82
CA LYS A 110 -20.20 -9.10 15.11
C LYS A 110 -20.92 -8.01 14.33
N ILE A 111 -20.30 -6.85 14.12
CA ILE A 111 -20.88 -5.76 13.33
C ILE A 111 -21.00 -6.19 11.87
N ALA A 112 -19.93 -6.72 11.26
CA ALA A 112 -19.97 -7.22 9.88
C ALA A 112 -20.99 -8.36 9.69
N ASP A 113 -21.11 -9.25 10.68
CA ASP A 113 -22.13 -10.31 10.74
C ASP A 113 -23.56 -9.75 10.73
N LEU A 114 -23.81 -8.69 11.50
CA LEU A 114 -25.11 -8.04 11.62
C LEU A 114 -25.45 -7.19 10.38
N GLU A 115 -24.48 -6.48 9.81
CA GLU A 115 -24.61 -5.77 8.53
C GLU A 115 -24.90 -6.74 7.38
N GLY A 116 -24.22 -7.88 7.34
CA GLY A 116 -24.49 -8.95 6.38
C GLY A 116 -25.90 -9.53 6.50
N LYS A 117 -26.35 -9.81 7.74
CA LYS A 117 -27.71 -10.29 8.03
C LYS A 117 -28.77 -9.24 7.67
N TYR A 118 -28.55 -7.97 8.03
CA TYR A 118 -29.43 -6.86 7.69
C TYR A 118 -29.55 -6.67 6.17
N LYS A 119 -28.42 -6.72 5.45
CA LYS A 119 -28.42 -6.64 3.99
C LYS A 119 -29.16 -7.81 3.34
N ALA A 120 -28.94 -9.04 3.80
CA ALA A 120 -29.66 -10.21 3.29
C ALA A 120 -31.18 -10.10 3.52
N MET A 121 -31.61 -9.64 4.71
CA MET A 121 -33.01 -9.37 5.02
C MET A 121 -33.59 -8.24 4.17
N HIS A 122 -32.85 -7.15 3.97
CA HIS A 122 -33.25 -6.03 3.11
C HIS A 122 -33.41 -6.46 1.65
N ASP A 123 -32.48 -7.24 1.12
CA ASP A 123 -32.51 -7.73 -0.27
C ASP A 123 -33.64 -8.76 -0.46
N GLN A 124 -33.91 -9.60 0.54
CA GLN A 124 -35.09 -10.49 0.58
C GLN A 124 -36.40 -9.69 0.55
N LEU A 125 -36.59 -8.73 1.47
CA LEU A 125 -37.80 -7.88 1.50
C LEU A 125 -37.96 -7.07 0.22
N THR A 126 -36.86 -6.58 -0.37
CA THR A 126 -36.85 -5.91 -1.67
C THR A 126 -37.30 -6.84 -2.80
N SER A 127 -36.91 -8.12 -2.75
CA SER A 127 -37.38 -9.13 -3.72
C SER A 127 -38.88 -9.45 -3.54
N GLU A 128 -39.37 -9.49 -2.31
CA GLU A 128 -40.78 -9.74 -1.99
C GLU A 128 -41.66 -8.56 -2.41
N ILE A 129 -41.25 -7.31 -2.16
CA ILE A 129 -41.94 -6.11 -2.65
C ILE A 129 -42.02 -6.10 -4.19
N LYS A 130 -40.93 -6.48 -4.89
CA LYS A 130 -40.95 -6.61 -6.36
C LYS A 130 -41.92 -7.69 -6.84
N LEU A 131 -41.96 -8.85 -6.17
CA LEU A 131 -42.89 -9.94 -6.48
C LEU A 131 -44.35 -9.55 -6.22
N LEU A 132 -44.63 -8.84 -5.12
CA LEU A 132 -45.96 -8.34 -4.78
C LEU A 132 -46.43 -7.26 -5.78
N ASN A 133 -45.57 -6.34 -6.19
CA ASN A 133 -45.87 -5.38 -7.25
C ASN A 133 -46.14 -6.08 -8.60
N GLY A 134 -45.38 -7.13 -8.94
CA GLY A 134 -45.65 -7.94 -10.13
C GLY A 134 -47.03 -8.62 -10.09
N LYS A 135 -47.42 -9.17 -8.93
CA LYS A 135 -48.76 -9.74 -8.71
C LYS A 135 -49.86 -8.68 -8.76
N LEU A 136 -49.62 -7.48 -8.22
CA LEU A 136 -50.58 -6.37 -8.25
C LEU A 136 -50.83 -5.88 -9.69
N ASN A 137 -49.76 -5.66 -10.46
CA ASN A 137 -49.86 -5.28 -11.86
C ASN A 137 -50.66 -6.30 -12.68
N SER A 138 -50.41 -7.60 -12.47
CA SER A 138 -51.17 -8.68 -13.13
C SER A 138 -52.65 -8.73 -12.71
N LEU A 139 -52.96 -8.38 -11.45
CA LEU A 139 -54.35 -8.29 -10.96
C LEU A 139 -55.09 -7.07 -11.55
N ASP A 140 -54.41 -5.93 -11.70
CA ASP A 140 -54.98 -4.73 -12.32
C ASP A 140 -55.09 -4.85 -13.85
N GLU A 141 -54.19 -5.60 -14.49
CA GLU A 141 -54.37 -6.03 -15.88
C GLU A 141 -55.60 -6.94 -16.03
N PHE A 142 -55.76 -7.95 -15.17
CA PHE A 142 -56.94 -8.83 -15.18
C PHE A 142 -58.25 -8.06 -14.95
N ARG A 143 -58.26 -7.06 -14.05
CA ARG A 143 -59.39 -6.14 -13.86
C ARG A 143 -59.69 -5.37 -15.15
N THR A 144 -58.66 -4.81 -15.78
CA THR A 144 -58.80 -4.06 -17.05
C THR A 144 -59.35 -4.94 -18.17
N GLN A 145 -58.85 -6.18 -18.30
CA GLN A 145 -59.35 -7.16 -19.27
C GLN A 145 -60.81 -7.54 -19.00
N ARG A 146 -61.20 -7.78 -17.74
CA ARG A 146 -62.58 -8.03 -17.31
C ARG A 146 -63.50 -6.86 -17.68
N ASP A 147 -63.08 -5.62 -17.40
CA ASP A 147 -63.93 -4.45 -17.60
C ASP A 147 -64.11 -4.12 -19.08
N ILE A 148 -63.08 -4.36 -19.91
CA ILE A 148 -63.20 -4.35 -21.38
C ILE A 148 -64.15 -5.46 -21.89
N LEU A 149 -64.13 -6.64 -21.28
CA LEU A 149 -65.01 -7.75 -21.67
C LEU A 149 -66.47 -7.49 -21.30
N LEU A 150 -66.72 -6.91 -20.13
CA LEU A 150 -68.06 -6.50 -19.69
C LEU A 150 -68.63 -5.39 -20.60
N ALA A 151 -67.84 -4.36 -20.92
CA ALA A 151 -68.27 -3.31 -21.84
C ALA A 151 -68.65 -3.88 -23.23
N LYS A 152 -67.86 -4.83 -23.77
CA LYS A 152 -68.18 -5.52 -25.02
C LYS A 152 -69.46 -6.36 -24.94
N PHE A 153 -69.75 -6.95 -23.78
CA PHE A 153 -70.97 -7.70 -23.55
C PHE A 153 -72.19 -6.76 -23.51
N ASP A 154 -72.10 -5.65 -22.79
CA ASP A 154 -73.14 -4.61 -22.75
C ASP A 154 -73.43 -4.02 -24.15
N ASP A 155 -72.38 -3.74 -24.94
CA ASP A 155 -72.49 -3.30 -26.34
C ASP A 155 -73.20 -4.36 -27.22
N GLN A 156 -72.86 -5.64 -27.07
CA GLN A 156 -73.50 -6.74 -27.80
C GLN A 156 -74.97 -6.91 -27.40
N ASP A 157 -75.31 -6.82 -26.11
CA ASP A 157 -76.68 -6.86 -25.62
C ASP A 157 -77.51 -5.65 -26.12
N VAL A 158 -76.90 -4.49 -26.33
CA VAL A 158 -77.54 -3.34 -27.01
C VAL A 158 -77.78 -3.66 -28.49
N GLU A 159 -76.75 -4.09 -29.22
CA GLU A 159 -76.84 -4.36 -30.66
C GLU A 159 -77.87 -5.47 -30.97
N MET A 160 -77.94 -6.51 -30.12
CA MET A 160 -78.95 -7.58 -30.23
C MET A 160 -80.37 -7.05 -30.01
N ARG A 161 -80.60 -6.18 -29.01
CA ARG A 161 -81.92 -5.55 -28.79
C ARG A 161 -82.31 -4.61 -29.93
N GLU A 162 -81.36 -3.90 -30.54
CA GLU A 162 -81.62 -3.07 -31.73
C GLU A 162 -81.95 -3.94 -32.96
N LYS A 163 -81.22 -5.04 -33.20
CA LYS A 163 -81.52 -6.02 -34.26
C LYS A 163 -82.91 -6.65 -34.08
N GLU A 164 -83.27 -7.07 -32.86
CA GLU A 164 -84.61 -7.57 -32.54
C GLU A 164 -85.71 -6.53 -32.82
N LYS A 165 -85.50 -5.27 -32.43
CA LYS A 165 -86.46 -4.18 -32.66
C LYS A 165 -86.64 -3.92 -34.16
N SER A 166 -85.53 -3.79 -34.89
CA SER A 166 -85.52 -3.61 -36.35
C SER A 166 -86.20 -4.77 -37.08
N HIS A 167 -85.97 -6.02 -36.65
CA HIS A 167 -86.65 -7.19 -37.22
C HIS A 167 -88.16 -7.21 -36.94
N LYS A 168 -88.59 -6.80 -35.74
CA LYS A 168 -90.03 -6.67 -35.40
C LYS A 168 -90.70 -5.55 -36.22
N GLU A 169 -90.00 -4.45 -36.45
CA GLU A 169 -90.45 -3.35 -37.32
C GLU A 169 -90.51 -3.78 -38.80
N ALA A 170 -89.52 -4.53 -39.28
CA ALA A 170 -89.50 -5.09 -40.63
C ALA A 170 -90.65 -6.09 -40.86
N LEU A 171 -90.93 -6.99 -39.91
CA LEU A 171 -92.07 -7.90 -39.95
C LEU A 171 -93.41 -7.12 -40.00
N TYR A 172 -93.59 -6.11 -39.15
CA TYR A 172 -94.80 -5.28 -39.15
C TYR A 172 -94.99 -4.54 -40.48
N ASN A 173 -93.91 -3.95 -41.03
CA ASN A 173 -93.96 -3.28 -42.32
C ASN A 173 -94.26 -4.25 -43.47
N MET A 174 -93.74 -5.47 -43.42
CA MET A 174 -94.03 -6.53 -44.39
C MET A 174 -95.48 -7.02 -44.28
N GLU A 175 -96.01 -7.20 -43.08
CA GLU A 175 -97.42 -7.54 -42.85
C GLU A 175 -98.35 -6.42 -43.34
N GLN A 176 -98.03 -5.15 -43.04
CA GLN A 176 -98.77 -4.00 -43.53
C GLN A 176 -98.74 -3.92 -45.07
N ALA A 177 -97.57 -4.12 -45.68
CA ALA A 177 -97.42 -4.15 -47.13
C ALA A 177 -98.25 -5.28 -47.75
N ALA A 178 -98.19 -6.50 -47.20
CA ALA A 178 -98.98 -7.64 -47.66
C ALA A 178 -100.50 -7.43 -47.49
N VAL A 179 -100.94 -6.75 -46.43
CA VAL A 179 -102.36 -6.38 -46.24
C VAL A 179 -102.81 -5.38 -47.31
N VAL A 180 -102.01 -4.34 -47.59
CA VAL A 180 -102.28 -3.34 -48.63
C VAL A 180 -102.25 -3.97 -50.03
N GLU A 181 -101.25 -4.80 -50.32
CA GLU A 181 -101.13 -5.53 -51.58
C GLU A 181 -102.33 -6.46 -51.78
N LYS A 182 -102.71 -7.26 -50.79
CA LYS A 182 -103.90 -8.14 -50.85
C LYS A 182 -105.19 -7.38 -51.15
N ASP A 183 -105.39 -6.18 -50.59
CA ASP A 183 -106.59 -5.36 -50.86
C ASP A 183 -106.47 -4.52 -52.15
N ALA A 184 -105.26 -4.28 -52.66
CA ALA A 184 -105.03 -3.80 -54.04
C ALA A 184 -105.31 -4.93 -55.06
N LEU A 185 -104.84 -6.15 -54.81
CA LEU A 185 -105.03 -7.32 -55.65
C LEU A 185 -106.51 -7.69 -55.79
N LYS A 186 -107.32 -7.53 -54.73
CA LYS A 186 -108.79 -7.64 -54.83
C LYS A 186 -109.39 -6.67 -55.82
N LYS A 187 -109.03 -5.37 -55.73
CA LYS A 187 -109.49 -4.33 -56.66
C LYS A 187 -108.99 -4.59 -58.08
N GLU A 188 -107.77 -5.11 -58.21
CA GLU A 188 -107.22 -5.50 -59.51
C GLU A 188 -107.92 -6.73 -60.09
N VAL A 189 -108.36 -7.69 -59.27
CA VAL A 189 -109.18 -8.84 -59.69
C VAL A 189 -110.59 -8.40 -60.09
N GLU A 190 -111.23 -7.50 -59.32
CA GLU A 190 -112.51 -6.89 -59.68
C GLU A 190 -112.41 -6.11 -61.01
N ALA A 191 -111.35 -5.32 -61.19
CA ALA A 191 -111.06 -4.61 -62.44
C ALA A 191 -110.73 -5.56 -63.60
N LYS A 192 -109.96 -6.62 -63.39
CA LYS A 192 -109.65 -7.64 -64.40
C LYS A 192 -110.87 -8.47 -64.78
N LEU A 193 -111.84 -8.67 -63.88
CA LEU A 193 -113.11 -9.31 -64.22
C LEU A 193 -113.91 -8.48 -65.24
N LEU A 194 -113.92 -7.15 -65.06
CA LEU A 194 -114.48 -6.20 -66.02
C LEU A 194 -113.64 -6.13 -67.31
N GLN A 195 -112.31 -6.11 -67.20
CA GLN A 195 -111.40 -6.00 -68.35
C GLN A 195 -111.44 -7.26 -69.24
N VAL A 196 -111.60 -8.46 -68.68
CA VAL A 196 -111.73 -9.70 -69.47
C VAL A 196 -112.97 -9.68 -70.38
N SER A 197 -114.04 -8.98 -70.00
CA SER A 197 -115.17 -8.70 -70.91
C SER A 197 -114.85 -7.74 -72.05
N GLU A 198 -113.93 -6.78 -71.86
CA GLU A 198 -113.50 -5.85 -72.91
C GLU A 198 -112.40 -6.46 -73.81
N ASP A 199 -111.46 -7.22 -73.24
CA ASP A 199 -110.29 -7.76 -73.93
C ASP A 199 -110.62 -8.85 -74.96
N PHE A 200 -111.79 -9.48 -74.87
CA PHE A 200 -112.33 -10.28 -75.99
C PHE A 200 -112.43 -9.45 -77.29
N THR A 201 -112.75 -8.16 -77.16
CA THR A 201 -112.79 -7.17 -78.26
C THR A 201 -111.39 -6.68 -78.65
N ARG A 202 -110.43 -6.66 -77.70
CA ARG A 202 -109.10 -6.07 -77.86
C ARG A 202 -108.10 -6.93 -78.65
N SER A 203 -108.51 -8.14 -79.05
CA SER A 203 -107.79 -9.06 -79.95
C SER A 203 -107.23 -8.40 -81.25
N SER A 204 -107.72 -7.23 -81.65
CA SER A 204 -107.20 -6.47 -82.80
C SER A 204 -105.86 -5.74 -82.55
N GLU A 205 -105.47 -5.43 -81.30
CA GLU A 205 -104.27 -4.64 -80.98
C GLU A 205 -102.95 -5.45 -80.99
N ILE A 206 -103.00 -6.75 -81.32
CA ILE A 206 -101.88 -7.73 -81.30
C ILE A 206 -100.60 -7.27 -82.04
N ARG A 207 -100.69 -6.27 -82.94
CA ARG A 207 -99.54 -5.75 -83.71
C ARG A 207 -98.51 -4.94 -82.92
N ASN A 208 -98.89 -4.25 -81.83
CA ASN A 208 -97.95 -3.32 -81.17
C ASN A 208 -96.94 -4.00 -80.23
N ALA A 209 -97.18 -5.26 -79.86
CA ALA A 209 -96.33 -6.04 -78.95
C ALA A 209 -94.93 -6.41 -79.50
N GLY A 210 -94.54 -5.93 -80.68
CA GLY A 210 -93.22 -6.19 -81.28
C GLY A 210 -92.11 -5.35 -80.65
N TYR A 211 -92.26 -4.04 -80.63
CA TYR A 211 -91.20 -3.09 -80.26
C TYR A 211 -90.84 -3.12 -78.77
N THR A 212 -91.84 -3.22 -77.88
CA THR A 212 -91.62 -3.30 -76.42
C THR A 212 -90.76 -4.50 -76.03
N ARG A 213 -90.97 -5.66 -76.69
CA ARG A 213 -90.16 -6.87 -76.49
C ARG A 213 -88.73 -6.77 -77.07
N ARG A 214 -88.39 -5.71 -77.79
CA ARG A 214 -86.99 -5.40 -78.16
C ARG A 214 -86.35 -4.55 -77.07
N LEU A 215 -86.95 -3.40 -76.74
CA LEU A 215 -86.46 -2.49 -75.71
C LEU A 215 -86.21 -3.18 -74.35
N ILE A 216 -87.12 -4.07 -73.91
CA ILE A 216 -86.94 -4.83 -72.67
C ILE A 216 -85.67 -5.70 -72.70
N ARG A 217 -85.33 -6.32 -73.83
CA ARG A 217 -84.13 -7.17 -73.95
C ARG A 217 -82.85 -6.36 -74.01
N GLU A 218 -82.87 -5.20 -74.67
CA GLU A 218 -81.73 -4.28 -74.73
C GLU A 218 -81.48 -3.64 -73.35
N ASN A 219 -82.54 -3.28 -72.61
CA ASN A 219 -82.43 -2.76 -71.25
C ASN A 219 -81.93 -3.81 -70.24
N ILE A 220 -82.40 -5.07 -70.32
CA ILE A 220 -81.88 -6.20 -69.52
C ILE A 220 -80.40 -6.49 -69.83
N ALA A 221 -79.96 -6.31 -71.08
CA ALA A 221 -78.55 -6.47 -71.44
C ALA A 221 -77.68 -5.37 -70.79
N LEU A 222 -78.10 -4.10 -70.91
CA LEU A 222 -77.42 -2.96 -70.30
C LEU A 222 -77.37 -3.07 -68.76
N GLN A 223 -78.45 -3.51 -68.11
CA GLN A 223 -78.45 -3.72 -66.65
C GLN A 223 -77.39 -4.74 -66.23
N LYS A 224 -77.29 -5.88 -66.93
CA LYS A 224 -76.25 -6.89 -66.65
C LYS A 224 -74.83 -6.36 -66.84
N GLU A 225 -74.61 -5.49 -67.82
CA GLU A 225 -73.32 -4.86 -68.05
C GLU A 225 -72.97 -3.85 -66.95
N ILE A 226 -73.94 -3.07 -66.48
CA ILE A 226 -73.82 -2.20 -65.29
C ILE A 226 -73.53 -3.04 -64.03
N ASP A 227 -74.25 -4.14 -63.81
CA ASP A 227 -74.04 -5.03 -62.65
C ASP A 227 -72.62 -5.61 -62.64
N LEU A 228 -72.10 -6.01 -63.81
CA LEU A 228 -70.72 -6.49 -63.98
C LEU A 228 -69.68 -5.40 -63.71
N LEU A 229 -69.92 -4.17 -64.18
CA LEU A 229 -69.04 -3.02 -63.91
C LEU A 229 -69.01 -2.66 -62.43
N VAL A 230 -70.17 -2.65 -61.75
CA VAL A 230 -70.28 -2.41 -60.30
C VAL A 230 -69.55 -3.51 -59.51
N MET A 231 -69.73 -4.78 -59.88
CA MET A 231 -68.98 -5.90 -59.27
C MET A 231 -67.47 -5.79 -59.51
N SER A 232 -67.04 -5.31 -60.67
CA SER A 232 -65.62 -5.05 -60.97
C SER A 232 -65.05 -3.94 -60.09
N GLN A 233 -65.77 -2.82 -59.95
CA GLN A 233 -65.31 -1.68 -59.15
C GLN A 233 -65.29 -2.00 -57.64
N ILE A 234 -66.24 -2.79 -57.13
CA ILE A 234 -66.20 -3.29 -55.74
C ILE A 234 -64.96 -4.16 -55.50
N LYS A 235 -64.65 -5.09 -56.41
CA LYS A 235 -63.43 -5.93 -56.33
C LYS A 235 -62.15 -5.09 -56.37
N LEU A 236 -62.08 -4.08 -57.26
CA LEU A 236 -60.93 -3.20 -57.35
C LEU A 236 -60.76 -2.32 -56.09
N GLN A 237 -61.86 -1.82 -55.52
CA GLN A 237 -61.83 -1.07 -54.25
C GLN A 237 -61.39 -1.95 -53.06
N GLN A 238 -61.83 -3.21 -53.01
CA GLN A 238 -61.35 -4.19 -52.04
C GLN A 238 -59.84 -4.46 -52.19
N GLN A 239 -59.36 -4.68 -53.42
CA GLN A 239 -57.93 -4.86 -53.69
C GLN A 239 -57.11 -3.63 -53.28
N TYR A 240 -57.56 -2.41 -53.61
CA TYR A 240 -56.92 -1.16 -53.19
C TYR A 240 -56.86 -1.04 -51.65
N ASN A 241 -57.96 -1.29 -50.95
CA ASN A 241 -58.01 -1.24 -49.49
C ASN A 241 -57.03 -2.25 -48.87
N ASN A 242 -57.02 -3.49 -49.36
CA ASN A 242 -56.14 -4.55 -48.86
C ASN A 242 -54.65 -4.24 -49.10
N GLN A 243 -54.29 -3.60 -50.22
CA GLN A 243 -52.91 -3.17 -50.47
C GLN A 243 -52.51 -1.96 -49.61
N LYS A 244 -53.44 -1.04 -49.35
CA LYS A 244 -53.24 0.10 -48.44
C LYS A 244 -53.03 -0.35 -47.00
N GLU A 245 -53.74 -1.38 -46.56
CA GLU A 245 -53.57 -2.01 -45.25
C GLU A 245 -52.21 -2.69 -45.12
N LYS A 246 -51.83 -3.54 -46.09
CA LYS A 246 -50.49 -4.16 -46.16
C LYS A 246 -49.35 -3.12 -46.16
N HIS A 247 -49.52 -2.01 -46.87
CA HIS A 247 -48.51 -0.94 -46.86
C HIS A 247 -48.37 -0.28 -45.48
N LYS A 248 -49.47 -0.10 -44.75
CA LYS A 248 -49.45 0.38 -43.36
C LYS A 248 -48.76 -0.63 -42.43
N GLU A 249 -49.07 -1.93 -42.54
CA GLU A 249 -48.40 -3.00 -41.78
C GLU A 249 -46.88 -3.00 -42.02
N ILE A 250 -46.45 -2.88 -43.28
CA ILE A 250 -45.04 -2.82 -43.66
C ILE A 250 -44.34 -1.57 -43.08
N MET A 251 -45.00 -0.40 -43.07
CA MET A 251 -44.44 0.79 -42.41
C MET A 251 -44.33 0.65 -40.89
N GLU A 252 -45.30 0.00 -40.25
CA GLU A 252 -45.27 -0.27 -38.80
C GLU A 252 -44.15 -1.25 -38.43
N GLN A 253 -43.98 -2.33 -39.22
CA GLN A 253 -42.86 -3.26 -39.10
C GLN A 253 -41.50 -2.58 -39.33
N TYR A 254 -41.39 -1.72 -40.35
CA TYR A 254 -40.16 -0.96 -40.63
C TYR A 254 -39.80 -0.01 -39.47
N SER A 255 -40.79 0.67 -38.89
CA SER A 255 -40.58 1.55 -37.73
C SER A 255 -40.08 0.77 -36.51
N ALA A 256 -40.65 -0.41 -36.22
CA ALA A 256 -40.18 -1.28 -35.14
C ALA A 256 -38.75 -1.79 -35.40
N LEU A 257 -38.43 -2.17 -36.64
CA LEU A 257 -37.10 -2.62 -37.02
C LEU A 257 -36.04 -1.51 -36.90
N ASP A 258 -36.38 -0.27 -37.27
CA ASP A 258 -35.48 0.88 -37.11
C ASP A 258 -35.21 1.20 -35.63
N GLN A 259 -36.24 1.12 -34.78
CA GLN A 259 -36.08 1.26 -33.32
C GLN A 259 -35.12 0.21 -32.75
N ILE A 260 -35.31 -1.08 -33.08
CA ILE A 260 -34.43 -2.18 -32.67
C ILE A 260 -33.00 -1.98 -33.17
N LYS A 261 -32.81 -1.58 -34.44
CA LYS A 261 -31.51 -1.24 -35.02
C LYS A 261 -30.83 -0.11 -34.21
N ASN A 262 -31.55 0.95 -33.90
CA ASN A 262 -31.01 2.10 -33.17
C ASN A 262 -30.64 1.74 -31.71
N GLU A 263 -31.40 0.85 -31.06
CA GLU A 263 -31.03 0.30 -29.76
C GLU A 263 -29.79 -0.60 -29.82
N LEU A 264 -29.70 -1.47 -30.82
CA LEU A 264 -28.52 -2.33 -31.04
C LEU A 264 -27.25 -1.49 -31.29
N VAL A 265 -27.35 -0.41 -32.07
CA VAL A 265 -26.26 0.56 -32.30
C VAL A 265 -25.85 1.25 -30.99
N ARG A 266 -26.80 1.73 -30.17
CA ARG A 266 -26.51 2.31 -28.85
C ARG A 266 -25.84 1.31 -27.91
N ASN A 267 -26.31 0.06 -27.91
CA ASN A 267 -25.75 -1.04 -27.11
C ASN A 267 -24.30 -1.35 -27.54
N SER A 268 -24.06 -1.43 -28.86
CA SER A 268 -22.73 -1.61 -29.44
C SER A 268 -21.77 -0.48 -29.04
N ILE A 269 -22.19 0.79 -29.19
CA ILE A 269 -21.39 1.96 -28.77
C ILE A 269 -21.07 1.93 -27.28
N ASN A 270 -22.02 1.50 -26.44
CA ASN A 270 -21.78 1.36 -25.00
C ASN A 270 -20.79 0.22 -24.68
N LYS A 271 -20.86 -0.91 -25.40
CA LYS A 271 -19.87 -2.01 -25.28
C LYS A 271 -18.48 -1.56 -25.73
N ILE A 272 -18.37 -0.81 -26.83
CA ILE A 272 -17.10 -0.24 -27.30
C ILE A 272 -16.49 0.67 -26.22
N LYS A 273 -17.26 1.60 -25.65
CA LYS A 273 -16.79 2.48 -24.55
C LYS A 273 -16.34 1.70 -23.31
N ILE A 274 -17.00 0.58 -22.99
CA ILE A 274 -16.59 -0.30 -21.89
C ILE A 274 -15.24 -0.97 -22.23
N ILE A 275 -15.08 -1.49 -23.45
CA ILE A 275 -13.82 -2.09 -23.92
C ILE A 275 -12.69 -1.06 -23.90
N GLU A 276 -12.89 0.13 -24.46
CA GLU A 276 -11.95 1.25 -24.42
C GLU A 276 -11.53 1.60 -22.98
N SER A 277 -12.49 1.65 -22.06
CA SER A 277 -12.23 1.89 -20.64
C SER A 277 -11.38 0.78 -20.00
N LEU A 278 -11.70 -0.49 -20.26
CA LEU A 278 -10.91 -1.62 -19.77
C LEU A 278 -9.49 -1.62 -20.34
N THR A 279 -9.32 -1.36 -21.64
CA THR A 279 -8.00 -1.25 -22.30
C THR A 279 -7.17 -0.13 -21.69
N ASN A 280 -7.73 1.08 -21.53
CA ASN A 280 -7.05 2.21 -20.89
C ASN A 280 -6.64 1.90 -19.44
N ASN A 281 -7.46 1.15 -18.70
CA ASN A 281 -7.13 0.72 -17.34
C ASN A 281 -6.04 -0.36 -17.31
N TYR A 282 -6.05 -1.31 -18.25
CA TYR A 282 -5.02 -2.33 -18.43
C TYR A 282 -3.66 -1.71 -18.81
N GLU A 283 -3.63 -0.76 -19.74
CA GLU A 283 -2.41 -0.04 -20.10
C GLU A 283 -1.84 0.75 -18.92
N ARG A 284 -2.70 1.46 -18.17
CA ARG A 284 -2.28 2.18 -16.96
C ARG A 284 -1.74 1.24 -15.88
N LEU A 285 -2.29 0.03 -15.75
CA LEU A 285 -1.78 -1.00 -14.85
C LEU A 285 -0.44 -1.60 -15.34
N LYS A 286 -0.29 -1.79 -16.65
CA LYS A 286 0.96 -2.23 -17.30
C LYS A 286 2.10 -1.22 -17.09
N CYS A 287 1.83 0.08 -17.20
CA CYS A 287 2.81 1.12 -16.87
C CYS A 287 3.26 1.03 -15.40
N LYS A 288 2.32 0.96 -14.45
CA LYS A 288 2.63 0.78 -13.02
C LYS A 288 3.42 -0.50 -12.72
N TYR A 289 3.18 -1.58 -13.46
CA TYR A 289 3.95 -2.82 -13.33
C TYR A 289 5.40 -2.65 -13.82
N VAL A 290 5.61 -1.91 -14.91
CA VAL A 290 6.97 -1.57 -15.38
C VAL A 290 7.69 -0.63 -14.40
N GLU A 291 7.01 0.37 -13.84
CA GLU A 291 7.53 1.23 -12.77
C GLU A 291 7.94 0.40 -11.54
N ALA A 292 7.08 -0.52 -11.08
CA ALA A 292 7.38 -1.41 -9.96
C ALA A 292 8.59 -2.33 -10.22
N LEU A 293 8.77 -2.82 -11.46
CA LEU A 293 9.97 -3.57 -11.85
C LEU A 293 11.24 -2.71 -11.88
N GLN A 294 11.14 -1.43 -12.25
CA GLN A 294 12.27 -0.50 -12.19
C GLN A 294 12.67 -0.19 -10.74
N TYR A 295 11.70 0.10 -9.86
CA TYR A 295 11.96 0.28 -8.43
C TYR A 295 12.55 -0.97 -7.78
N ARG A 296 12.05 -2.17 -8.13
CA ARG A 296 12.62 -3.44 -7.67
C ARG A 296 14.08 -3.59 -8.08
N ARG A 297 14.41 -3.33 -9.35
CA ARG A 297 15.81 -3.41 -9.83
C ARG A 297 16.71 -2.41 -9.11
N ALA A 298 16.28 -1.16 -8.96
CA ALA A 298 17.05 -0.15 -8.24
C ALA A 298 17.30 -0.53 -6.76
N TYR A 299 16.34 -1.20 -6.11
CA TYR A 299 16.50 -1.74 -4.76
C TYR A 299 17.46 -2.94 -4.71
N GLU A 300 17.41 -3.84 -5.69
CA GLU A 300 18.36 -4.96 -5.83
C GLU A 300 19.79 -4.44 -6.09
N GLU A 301 19.96 -3.43 -6.95
CA GLU A 301 21.24 -2.74 -7.21
C GLU A 301 21.78 -2.02 -5.95
N GLN A 302 20.93 -1.31 -5.21
CA GLN A 302 21.32 -0.67 -3.94
C GLN A 302 21.77 -1.71 -2.91
N GLN A 303 21.07 -2.85 -2.80
CA GLN A 303 21.43 -3.91 -1.84
C GLN A 303 22.81 -4.51 -2.13
N GLU A 304 23.21 -4.66 -3.41
CA GLU A 304 24.57 -5.07 -3.78
C GLU A 304 25.61 -3.99 -3.48
N ALA A 305 25.28 -2.70 -3.67
CA ALA A 305 26.14 -1.59 -3.26
C ALA A 305 26.36 -1.59 -1.73
N ASP A 306 25.31 -1.80 -0.95
CA ASP A 306 25.37 -1.87 0.52
C ASP A 306 26.22 -3.05 0.98
N LYS A 307 26.02 -4.26 0.42
CA LYS A 307 26.87 -5.45 0.68
C LYS A 307 28.36 -5.17 0.43
N LEU A 308 28.67 -4.43 -0.64
CA LEU A 308 30.04 -4.06 -1.03
C LEU A 308 30.65 -3.01 -0.09
N VAL A 309 29.85 -2.04 0.39
CA VAL A 309 30.26 -1.10 1.46
C VAL A 309 30.51 -1.85 2.76
N ASP A 310 29.65 -2.80 3.11
CA ASP A 310 29.76 -3.62 4.32
C ASP A 310 31.03 -4.51 4.31
N ALA A 311 31.39 -5.06 3.15
CA ALA A 311 32.65 -5.78 2.95
C ALA A 311 33.87 -4.88 3.15
N LYS A 312 33.86 -3.66 2.61
CA LYS A 312 34.92 -2.66 2.82
C LYS A 312 35.02 -2.23 4.29
N ASN A 313 33.90 -2.06 4.98
CA ASN A 313 33.86 -1.73 6.41
C ASN A 313 34.44 -2.86 7.27
N LYS A 314 34.17 -4.12 6.93
CA LYS A 314 34.75 -5.30 7.61
C LYS A 314 36.27 -5.39 7.43
N ASP A 315 36.78 -5.16 6.21
CA ASP A 315 38.22 -5.08 5.93
C ASP A 315 38.90 -3.89 6.64
N ALA A 316 38.31 -2.70 6.59
CA ALA A 316 38.78 -1.52 7.33
C ALA A 316 38.81 -1.79 8.85
N GLY A 317 37.78 -2.42 9.40
CA GLY A 317 37.72 -2.83 10.81
C GLY A 317 38.79 -3.87 11.17
N ALA A 318 39.12 -4.79 10.26
CA ALA A 318 40.22 -5.75 10.46
C ALA A 318 41.60 -5.04 10.44
N LYS A 319 41.79 -4.07 9.55
CA LYS A 319 43.00 -3.22 9.48
C LYS A 319 43.16 -2.35 10.72
N ILE A 320 42.08 -1.77 11.24
CA ILE A 320 42.11 -1.03 12.51
C ILE A 320 42.52 -1.98 13.66
N LYS A 321 41.92 -3.17 13.75
CA LYS A 321 42.27 -4.17 14.80
C LYS A 321 43.72 -4.63 14.74
N SER A 322 44.32 -4.80 13.55
CA SER A 322 45.74 -5.15 13.43
C SER A 322 46.67 -3.97 13.75
N LEU A 323 46.27 -2.74 13.42
CA LEU A 323 46.98 -1.53 13.83
C LEU A 323 46.94 -1.31 15.36
N CYS A 324 45.78 -1.51 16.02
CA CYS A 324 45.66 -1.44 17.49
C CYS A 324 46.64 -2.41 18.16
N ARG A 325 46.63 -3.69 17.78
CA ARG A 325 47.58 -4.71 18.30
C ARG A 325 49.05 -4.32 18.09
N ARG A 326 49.38 -3.70 16.95
CA ARG A 326 50.75 -3.21 16.69
C ARG A 326 51.09 -2.04 17.61
N VAL A 327 50.18 -1.11 17.85
CA VAL A 327 50.38 0.00 18.81
C VAL A 327 50.51 -0.54 20.24
N GLU A 328 49.65 -1.47 20.64
CA GLU A 328 49.72 -2.17 21.93
C GLU A 328 51.11 -2.79 22.15
N ASN A 329 51.60 -3.60 21.21
CA ASN A 329 52.95 -4.17 21.24
C ASN A 329 54.04 -3.08 21.39
N MET A 330 54.01 -2.04 20.54
CA MET A 330 54.99 -0.94 20.64
C MET A 330 54.93 -0.22 22.00
N THR A 331 53.75 -0.09 22.64
CA THR A 331 53.67 0.48 24.01
C THR A 331 54.21 -0.46 25.08
N MET A 332 54.11 -1.78 24.90
CA MET A 332 54.70 -2.76 25.83
C MET A 332 56.22 -2.81 25.67
N GLU A 333 56.74 -2.80 24.44
CA GLU A 333 58.16 -2.66 24.14
C GLU A 333 58.73 -1.36 24.70
N LYS A 334 58.03 -0.23 24.51
CA LYS A 334 58.42 1.07 25.11
C LYS A 334 58.50 1.00 26.63
N ARG A 335 57.46 0.49 27.31
CA ARG A 335 57.46 0.31 28.79
C ARG A 335 58.59 -0.59 29.26
N HIS A 336 58.92 -1.64 28.51
CA HIS A 336 60.02 -2.54 28.85
C HIS A 336 61.38 -1.83 28.72
N LEU A 337 61.60 -1.07 27.64
CA LEU A 337 62.80 -0.25 27.45
C LEU A 337 62.92 0.86 28.51
N GLU A 338 61.81 1.47 28.92
CA GLU A 338 61.77 2.44 30.02
C GLU A 338 62.20 1.78 31.35
N ALA A 339 61.61 0.63 31.72
CA ALA A 339 62.01 -0.10 32.94
C ALA A 339 63.48 -0.57 32.93
N VAL A 340 64.01 -0.96 31.76
CA VAL A 340 65.44 -1.31 31.59
C VAL A 340 66.33 -0.07 31.66
N HIS A 341 65.86 1.09 31.19
CA HIS A 341 66.57 2.37 31.34
C HIS A 341 66.63 2.80 32.80
N ASP A 342 65.51 2.75 33.53
CA ASP A 342 65.42 3.04 34.97
C ASP A 342 66.37 2.14 35.79
N GLN A 343 66.45 0.85 35.44
CA GLN A 343 67.39 -0.09 36.05
C GLN A 343 68.86 0.30 35.80
N HIS A 344 69.20 0.73 34.57
CA HIS A 344 70.55 1.20 34.25
C HIS A 344 70.88 2.54 34.90
N GLU A 345 69.93 3.48 35.02
CA GLU A 345 70.10 4.73 35.77
C GLU A 345 70.37 4.45 37.25
N GLY A 346 69.61 3.54 37.86
CA GLY A 346 69.82 3.09 39.24
C GLY A 346 71.22 2.50 39.47
N GLU A 347 71.71 1.65 38.57
CA GLU A 347 73.06 1.10 38.66
C GLU A 347 74.14 2.17 38.42
N ILE A 348 73.93 3.12 37.51
CA ILE A 348 74.84 4.26 37.32
C ILE A 348 74.90 5.13 38.58
N LEU A 349 73.77 5.34 39.28
CA LEU A 349 73.74 6.04 40.56
C LEU A 349 74.47 5.26 41.67
N ARG A 350 74.28 3.93 41.75
CA ARG A 350 75.00 3.05 42.69
C ARG A 350 76.52 3.11 42.46
N LEU A 351 76.96 2.95 41.21
CA LEU A 351 78.38 3.04 40.82
C LEU A 351 78.99 4.42 41.10
N ARG A 352 78.23 5.51 40.90
CA ARG A 352 78.65 6.87 41.30
C ARG A 352 78.81 7.00 42.82
N GLY A 353 77.94 6.37 43.60
CA GLY A 353 78.06 6.26 45.06
C GLY A 353 79.37 5.59 45.47
N ILE A 354 79.64 4.39 44.95
CA ILE A 354 80.87 3.61 45.21
C ILE A 354 82.12 4.42 44.86
N ILE A 355 82.15 5.05 43.68
CA ILE A 355 83.28 5.90 43.25
C ILE A 355 83.47 7.09 44.21
N GLN A 356 82.38 7.65 44.74
CA GLN A 356 82.45 8.76 45.69
C GLN A 356 82.91 8.30 47.10
N GLU A 357 82.53 7.11 47.58
CA GLU A 357 83.07 6.52 48.82
C GLU A 357 84.56 6.21 48.73
N ILE A 358 84.99 5.58 47.63
CA ILE A 358 86.42 5.32 47.33
C ILE A 358 87.21 6.63 47.28
N LYS A 359 86.65 7.67 46.64
CA LYS A 359 87.26 9.00 46.54
C LYS A 359 87.34 9.73 47.88
N VAL A 360 86.39 9.52 48.81
CA VAL A 360 86.44 10.06 50.17
C VAL A 360 87.49 9.31 51.00
N THR A 361 87.42 7.99 51.06
CA THR A 361 88.38 7.17 51.84
C THR A 361 89.84 7.35 51.37
N VAL A 362 90.09 7.43 50.06
CA VAL A 362 91.43 7.75 49.52
C VAL A 362 91.87 9.17 49.89
N ARG A 363 90.97 10.18 49.83
CA ARG A 363 91.29 11.55 50.26
C ARG A 363 91.66 11.59 51.74
N ASP A 364 90.84 10.99 52.59
CA ASP A 364 90.97 11.07 54.03
C ASP A 364 92.25 10.35 54.49
N ALA A 365 92.62 9.25 53.83
CA ALA A 365 93.91 8.59 54.04
C ALA A 365 95.11 9.39 53.51
N ILE A 366 94.99 10.15 52.41
CA ILE A 366 96.03 11.09 51.96
C ILE A 366 96.22 12.21 52.99
N VAL A 367 95.13 12.79 53.51
CA VAL A 367 95.18 13.83 54.55
C VAL A 367 95.79 13.26 55.84
N SER A 368 95.35 12.07 56.27
CA SER A 368 95.93 11.37 57.43
C SER A 368 97.43 11.12 57.26
N GLN A 369 97.88 10.62 56.10
CA GLN A 369 99.30 10.45 55.79
C GLN A 369 100.07 11.77 55.80
N GLN A 370 99.49 12.88 55.31
CA GLN A 370 100.11 14.20 55.40
C GLN A 370 100.24 14.65 56.85
N CYS A 371 99.21 14.46 57.68
CA CYS A 371 99.26 14.76 59.12
C CYS A 371 100.32 13.94 59.86
N ILE A 372 100.44 12.63 59.59
CA ILE A 372 101.43 11.76 60.24
C ILE A 372 102.87 12.12 59.83
N LYS A 373 103.09 12.59 58.59
CA LYS A 373 104.41 13.07 58.12
C LYS A 373 104.79 14.43 58.71
N LEU A 374 103.85 15.38 58.70
CA LEU A 374 104.05 16.74 59.23
C LEU A 374 104.16 16.77 60.77
N PHE A 375 103.87 15.68 61.48
CA PHE A 375 103.92 15.63 62.95
C PHE A 375 105.36 15.70 63.51
N PRO A 376 106.30 14.80 63.17
CA PRO A 376 107.71 14.93 63.58
C PRO A 376 108.35 16.21 63.04
N GLU A 377 108.06 16.60 61.78
CA GLU A 377 108.61 17.83 61.18
C GLU A 377 108.22 19.08 62.00
N ARG A 378 107.00 19.14 62.55
CA ARG A 378 106.57 20.22 63.45
C ARG A 378 107.18 20.17 64.85
N LEU A 379 107.61 19.00 65.32
CA LEU A 379 108.33 18.89 66.61
C LEU A 379 109.78 19.39 66.44
N GLU A 380 110.40 19.12 65.29
CA GLU A 380 111.68 19.72 64.87
C GLU A 380 111.58 21.24 64.75
N GLU A 381 110.54 21.78 64.09
CA GLU A 381 110.29 23.23 63.98
C GLU A 381 110.00 23.90 65.34
N ALA A 382 109.38 23.18 66.28
CA ALA A 382 109.03 23.72 67.61
C ALA A 382 110.19 23.69 68.62
N ASN A 383 111.19 22.81 68.43
CA ASN A 383 112.39 22.69 69.26
C ASN A 383 112.08 22.56 70.77
N VAL A 384 111.16 21.65 71.12
CA VAL A 384 110.69 21.42 72.51
C VAL A 384 111.31 20.18 73.15
N ASP A 385 111.57 19.13 72.36
CA ASP A 385 111.99 17.80 72.83
C ASP A 385 113.46 17.47 72.47
N GLU A 386 114.06 16.49 73.16
CA GLU A 386 115.41 16.04 72.82
C GLU A 386 115.46 15.28 71.48
N PRO A 387 116.55 15.41 70.69
CA PRO A 387 116.63 14.83 69.35
C PRO A 387 116.53 13.29 69.32
N SER A 388 116.84 12.60 70.42
CA SER A 388 116.62 11.14 70.51
C SER A 388 115.14 10.77 70.54
N VAL A 389 114.29 11.61 71.13
CA VAL A 389 112.83 11.38 71.22
C VAL A 389 112.17 11.69 69.88
N ILE A 390 112.67 12.70 69.17
CA ILE A 390 112.19 13.07 67.82
C ILE A 390 112.43 11.94 66.82
N GLU A 391 113.59 11.25 66.87
CA GLU A 391 113.83 10.08 66.01
C GLU A 391 112.96 8.87 66.38
N GLU A 392 112.70 8.59 67.67
CA GLU A 392 111.74 7.55 68.07
C GLU A 392 110.32 7.86 67.54
N VAL A 393 109.88 9.12 67.62
CA VAL A 393 108.60 9.58 67.03
C VAL A 393 108.63 9.52 65.50
N ARG A 394 109.79 9.70 64.84
CA ARG A 394 109.95 9.53 63.40
C ARG A 394 109.80 8.05 62.99
N GLU A 395 110.40 7.12 63.74
CA GLU A 395 110.22 5.68 63.51
C GLU A 395 108.78 5.23 63.77
N GLU A 396 108.13 5.73 64.83
CA GLU A 396 106.72 5.45 65.12
C GLU A 396 105.80 6.04 64.02
N ALA A 397 106.06 7.25 63.54
CA ALA A 397 105.33 7.85 62.41
C ALA A 397 105.50 7.03 61.11
N VAL A 398 106.66 6.39 60.89
CA VAL A 398 106.88 5.46 59.78
C VAL A 398 106.14 4.12 59.99
N ALA A 399 106.03 3.63 61.22
CA ALA A 399 105.22 2.45 61.56
C ALA A 399 103.72 2.72 61.38
N MET A 400 103.22 3.85 61.89
CA MET A 400 101.83 4.29 61.74
C MET A 400 101.45 4.53 60.28
N ASN A 401 102.37 5.06 59.45
CA ASN A 401 102.17 5.14 57.99
C ASN A 401 101.99 3.77 57.32
N LYS A 402 102.69 2.73 57.80
CA LYS A 402 102.53 1.35 57.28
C LYS A 402 101.18 0.76 57.71
N LEU A 403 100.78 0.99 58.96
CA LEU A 403 99.50 0.53 59.50
C LEU A 403 98.31 1.18 58.78
N ALA A 404 98.28 2.52 58.69
CA ALA A 404 97.23 3.27 57.99
C ALA A 404 97.11 2.90 56.50
N ARG A 405 98.20 2.47 55.84
CA ARG A 405 98.17 1.94 54.48
C ARG A 405 97.52 0.55 54.40
N ILE A 406 97.71 -0.31 55.40
CA ILE A 406 97.05 -1.61 55.49
C ILE A 406 95.56 -1.42 55.75
N ASP A 407 95.20 -0.51 56.66
CA ASP A 407 93.80 -0.18 56.96
C ASP A 407 93.08 0.42 55.75
N LEU A 408 93.72 1.34 55.00
CA LEU A 408 93.18 1.86 53.74
C LEU A 408 92.92 0.73 52.72
N LEU A 409 93.87 -0.19 52.56
CA LEU A 409 93.72 -1.33 51.65
C LEU A 409 92.60 -2.27 52.11
N SER A 410 92.44 -2.48 53.42
CA SER A 410 91.33 -3.26 53.99
C SER A 410 89.98 -2.57 53.77
N THR A 411 89.86 -1.26 54.03
CA THR A 411 88.61 -0.52 53.84
C THR A 411 88.22 -0.43 52.36
N LEU A 412 89.17 -0.21 51.45
CA LEU A 412 88.90 -0.23 50.01
C LEU A 412 88.51 -1.63 49.53
N MET A 413 89.18 -2.68 50.01
CA MET A 413 88.80 -4.06 49.70
C MET A 413 87.39 -4.38 50.22
N ASN A 414 87.02 -3.89 51.41
CA ASN A 414 85.68 -4.07 51.98
C ASN A 414 84.61 -3.33 51.16
N ILE A 415 84.84 -2.08 50.74
CA ILE A 415 83.91 -1.31 49.88
C ILE A 415 83.70 -2.02 48.54
N VAL A 416 84.77 -2.52 47.90
CA VAL A 416 84.66 -3.26 46.64
C VAL A 416 83.97 -4.62 46.85
N SER A 417 84.27 -5.31 47.95
CA SER A 417 83.72 -6.63 48.24
C SER A 417 82.22 -6.60 48.58
N SER A 418 81.76 -5.67 49.42
CA SER A 418 80.34 -5.51 49.76
C SER A 418 79.50 -5.25 48.51
N HIS A 419 79.90 -4.27 47.71
CA HIS A 419 79.19 -3.89 46.49
C HIS A 419 79.33 -4.90 45.34
N SER A 420 80.24 -5.87 45.45
CA SER A 420 80.34 -7.02 44.55
C SER A 420 79.39 -8.17 44.92
N ALA A 421 79.05 -8.31 46.21
CA ALA A 421 78.09 -9.31 46.69
C ALA A 421 76.64 -8.96 46.33
N GLU A 422 76.35 -7.67 46.13
CA GLU A 422 75.04 -7.14 45.75
C GLU A 422 74.73 -7.18 44.24
N LEU A 423 75.58 -7.79 43.41
CA LEU A 423 75.37 -7.79 41.95
C LEU A 423 74.00 -8.40 41.57
N PRO A 424 73.05 -7.62 41.01
CA PRO A 424 71.93 -8.22 40.30
C PRO A 424 72.48 -8.96 39.09
N ARG A 425 71.94 -10.13 38.79
CA ARG A 425 72.36 -10.93 37.64
C ARG A 425 71.95 -10.20 36.35
N THR A 426 72.88 -9.44 35.78
CA THR A 426 72.66 -8.75 34.51
C THR A 426 72.22 -9.76 33.45
N PRO A 427 71.20 -9.45 32.62
CA PRO A 427 70.85 -10.32 31.51
C PRO A 427 72.07 -10.39 30.59
N SER A 428 72.59 -11.60 30.37
CA SER A 428 73.74 -11.78 29.48
C SER A 428 73.33 -11.39 28.06
N VAL A 429 74.33 -11.02 27.24
CA VAL A 429 74.14 -10.62 25.83
C VAL A 429 73.45 -11.74 25.01
N GLU A 430 73.48 -12.98 25.50
CA GLU A 430 72.71 -14.13 25.00
C GLU A 430 71.19 -13.90 25.01
N THR A 431 70.67 -13.03 25.88
CA THR A 431 69.25 -12.68 25.88
C THR A 431 68.85 -11.95 24.59
N ILE A 432 69.75 -11.10 24.06
CA ILE A 432 69.52 -10.28 22.87
C ILE A 432 69.40 -11.15 21.60
N SER A 433 70.05 -12.31 21.53
CA SER A 433 69.95 -13.22 20.37
C SER A 433 68.58 -13.94 20.30
N THR A 434 67.84 -14.02 21.40
CA THR A 434 66.50 -14.62 21.43
C THR A 434 65.42 -13.70 20.86
N VAL A 435 65.64 -12.37 20.84
CA VAL A 435 64.72 -11.38 20.26
C VAL A 435 65.10 -11.06 18.82
N THR A 436 65.31 -12.10 18.00
CA THR A 436 65.29 -11.92 16.55
C THR A 436 63.86 -12.00 16.05
N SER A 437 63.30 -10.85 15.64
CA SER A 437 62.08 -10.78 14.80
C SER A 437 62.39 -11.30 13.39
N SER A 438 62.83 -12.55 13.30
CA SER A 438 63.28 -13.18 12.07
C SER A 438 62.08 -13.55 11.21
N LEU A 439 62.01 -12.94 10.02
CA LEU A 439 61.11 -13.38 8.95
C LEU A 439 61.46 -14.77 8.40
N TYR A 440 62.47 -15.47 8.94
CA TYR A 440 62.96 -16.76 8.45
C TYR A 440 63.26 -17.75 9.59
N THR A 441 62.94 -19.03 9.39
CA THR A 441 63.28 -20.12 10.33
C THR A 441 64.32 -21.08 9.73
N PRO A 442 65.19 -21.72 10.55
CA PRO A 442 66.18 -22.68 10.04
C PRO A 442 65.50 -23.99 9.60
N GLY A 443 65.53 -24.27 8.30
CA GLY A 443 65.17 -25.58 7.73
C GLY A 443 66.42 -26.43 7.43
N LYS A 444 66.21 -27.71 7.11
CA LYS A 444 67.30 -28.68 6.77
C LYS A 444 68.11 -28.33 5.50
N MET A 445 67.76 -27.25 4.79
CA MET A 445 68.43 -26.72 3.60
C MET A 445 68.78 -25.22 3.72
N GLY A 446 68.68 -24.63 4.91
CA GLY A 446 68.92 -23.20 5.14
C GLY A 446 67.69 -22.44 5.66
N PHE A 447 67.79 -21.12 5.75
CA PHE A 447 66.74 -20.24 6.29
C PHE A 447 65.56 -20.10 5.32
N MET A 448 64.34 -20.45 5.76
CA MET A 448 63.11 -20.35 4.95
C MET A 448 62.17 -19.24 5.43
N PRO A 449 61.60 -18.42 4.51
CA PRO A 449 60.72 -17.31 4.89
C PRO A 449 59.39 -17.78 5.51
N HIS A 450 58.94 -17.04 6.52
CA HIS A 450 57.75 -17.33 7.30
C HIS A 450 56.50 -17.02 6.48
N LYS A 451 55.86 -18.05 5.93
CA LYS A 451 54.47 -17.95 5.47
C LYS A 451 53.54 -18.05 6.69
N PRO A 452 52.47 -17.25 6.79
CA PRO A 452 51.39 -17.52 7.74
C PRO A 452 50.74 -18.87 7.39
N LYS A 453 50.27 -19.60 8.40
CA LYS A 453 49.45 -20.79 8.15
C LYS A 453 48.12 -20.35 7.49
N PRO A 454 47.59 -21.12 6.52
CA PRO A 454 46.24 -20.88 6.02
C PRO A 454 45.22 -20.95 7.16
N ALA A 455 44.13 -20.20 7.03
CA ALA A 455 43.01 -20.32 7.95
C ALA A 455 42.28 -21.65 7.72
N VAL A 456 41.53 -22.14 8.72
CA VAL A 456 40.79 -23.41 8.60
C VAL A 456 39.78 -23.39 7.45
N CYS A 457 39.31 -22.20 7.04
CA CYS A 457 38.46 -22.00 5.87
C CYS A 457 39.13 -22.44 4.54
N ASP A 458 40.43 -22.18 4.37
CA ASP A 458 41.15 -22.39 3.11
C ASP A 458 41.40 -23.88 2.79
N LEU A 459 41.10 -24.78 3.75
CA LEU A 459 41.10 -26.23 3.57
C LEU A 459 39.76 -26.71 2.98
N PHE A 460 38.64 -26.13 3.44
CA PHE A 460 37.29 -26.51 3.00
C PHE A 460 37.06 -26.25 1.50
N GLU A 461 37.57 -25.16 0.95
CA GLU A 461 37.46 -24.86 -0.49
C GLU A 461 38.18 -25.89 -1.40
N LYS A 462 39.08 -26.72 -0.85
CA LYS A 462 39.82 -27.72 -1.63
C LYS A 462 39.31 -29.14 -1.47
N GLU A 463 38.77 -29.49 -0.30
CA GLU A 463 38.14 -30.80 -0.09
C GLU A 463 36.76 -30.91 -0.77
N VAL A 464 35.97 -29.82 -0.79
CA VAL A 464 34.63 -29.82 -1.40
C VAL A 464 34.65 -29.86 -2.93
N VAL A 465 35.74 -29.43 -3.57
CA VAL A 465 35.84 -29.29 -5.03
C VAL A 465 36.35 -30.57 -5.75
N GLN A 466 36.81 -31.60 -5.02
CA GLN A 466 37.31 -32.85 -5.64
C GLN A 466 36.38 -34.07 -5.48
N HIS A 467 35.25 -33.97 -4.76
CA HIS A 467 34.30 -35.07 -4.59
C HIS A 467 32.86 -34.69 -4.92
N LEU A 468 32.55 -34.50 -6.21
CA LEU A 468 31.28 -34.93 -6.78
C LEU A 468 31.35 -35.07 -8.32
N PRO A 469 31.46 -36.31 -8.83
CA PRO A 469 30.66 -36.68 -10.00
C PRO A 469 30.12 -38.10 -9.87
N ASP A 470 29.02 -38.27 -9.14
CA ASP A 470 28.00 -39.32 -9.41
C ASP A 470 26.81 -39.17 -8.44
N LEU A 471 25.68 -38.66 -8.94
CA LEU A 471 24.34 -39.11 -8.53
C LEU A 471 23.28 -38.57 -9.51
N GLN A 472 23.00 -39.40 -10.50
CA GLN A 472 21.99 -39.17 -11.54
C GLN A 472 20.58 -39.40 -10.98
N VAL A 473 19.77 -38.34 -10.84
CA VAL A 473 18.30 -38.45 -10.68
C VAL A 473 17.62 -37.51 -11.66
N GLN A 474 16.64 -38.02 -12.39
CA GLN A 474 15.93 -37.30 -13.46
C GLN A 474 14.77 -36.46 -12.89
N LEU A 475 14.51 -35.31 -13.51
CA LEU A 475 13.18 -34.70 -13.52
C LEU A 475 12.97 -33.94 -14.85
N PRO A 476 11.77 -33.99 -15.47
CA PRO A 476 11.69 -33.92 -16.94
C PRO A 476 11.35 -32.56 -17.53
N ASP A 477 12.00 -32.28 -18.67
CA ASP A 477 11.54 -31.54 -19.84
C ASP A 477 10.20 -30.76 -19.76
N CYS A 478 10.30 -29.49 -19.35
CA CYS A 478 9.56 -28.43 -20.03
C CYS A 478 10.37 -27.12 -20.03
N LEU A 479 9.99 -26.18 -20.92
CA LEU A 479 10.51 -24.80 -20.98
C LEU A 479 11.97 -24.60 -21.47
N LEU A 480 12.41 -25.34 -22.49
CA LEU A 480 13.52 -24.90 -23.37
C LEU A 480 13.04 -24.58 -24.80
N LYS A 481 12.58 -23.34 -25.00
CA LYS A 481 12.67 -22.62 -26.29
C LYS A 481 12.41 -21.12 -26.09
N GLY A 482 13.43 -20.31 -26.30
CA GLY A 482 13.40 -18.87 -26.04
C GLY A 482 14.69 -18.14 -26.43
N GLN A 483 15.36 -18.58 -27.50
CA GLN A 483 16.47 -17.82 -28.08
C GLN A 483 15.94 -16.83 -29.13
N VAL A 484 16.16 -15.55 -28.89
CA VAL A 484 16.24 -14.53 -29.94
C VAL A 484 17.55 -13.77 -29.70
N LYS A 485 18.37 -13.64 -30.74
CA LYS A 485 19.54 -12.75 -30.77
C LYS A 485 19.20 -11.51 -31.58
N ASP A 486 19.75 -10.37 -31.17
CA ASP A 486 19.74 -9.16 -31.99
C ASP A 486 20.46 -9.40 -33.33
N LYS A 487 19.96 -8.76 -34.40
CA LYS A 487 20.83 -7.97 -35.29
C LYS A 487 20.09 -7.09 -36.29
N ALA A 488 20.58 -5.84 -36.35
CA ALA A 488 20.62 -4.95 -37.52
C ALA A 488 19.29 -4.47 -38.15
N ALA A 489 19.39 -3.31 -38.80
CA ALA A 489 18.30 -2.66 -39.52
C ALA A 489 18.77 -2.29 -40.93
N GLU A 490 17.86 -2.34 -41.89
CA GLU A 490 17.98 -1.67 -43.18
C GLU A 490 16.60 -1.15 -43.62
N LYS A 491 16.53 -0.34 -44.68
CA LYS A 491 15.33 0.44 -45.07
C LYS A 491 14.69 -0.10 -46.35
N VAL A 492 13.42 0.26 -46.60
CA VAL A 492 12.89 0.92 -47.83
C VAL A 492 11.37 0.64 -48.04
N ASP A 493 10.64 1.70 -48.40
CA ASP A 493 9.34 1.87 -49.07
C ASP A 493 8.07 1.01 -48.78
N ASP A 494 7.00 1.77 -48.52
CA ASP A 494 5.67 1.70 -49.15
C ASP A 494 5.13 0.38 -49.70
N ARG A 495 4.00 -0.07 -49.11
CA ARG A 495 2.68 0.19 -49.71
C ARG A 495 1.51 -0.06 -48.74
N VAL A 496 0.37 0.55 -49.08
CA VAL A 496 -0.92 0.34 -48.42
C VAL A 496 -1.38 -1.10 -48.64
N SER A 497 -1.67 -1.82 -47.56
CA SER A 497 -2.42 -3.08 -47.59
C SER A 497 -3.57 -3.04 -46.57
N ILE A 498 -4.75 -3.29 -47.12
CA ILE A 498 -6.08 -3.29 -46.51
C ILE A 498 -6.20 -4.23 -45.31
N ILE A 499 -7.09 -3.88 -44.37
CA ILE A 499 -7.51 -4.74 -43.26
C ILE A 499 -8.28 -5.94 -43.82
N ASP A 500 -7.81 -7.15 -43.52
CA ASP A 500 -8.55 -8.38 -43.79
C ASP A 500 -9.01 -9.01 -42.46
N VAL A 501 -10.30 -9.28 -42.34
CA VAL A 501 -10.93 -9.88 -41.14
C VAL A 501 -11.96 -10.90 -41.60
N GLU A 502 -11.57 -12.17 -41.52
CA GLU A 502 -12.39 -13.31 -41.90
C GLU A 502 -13.64 -13.44 -41.00
N PHE A 503 -14.76 -12.84 -41.39
CA PHE A 503 -16.06 -13.02 -40.73
C PHE A 503 -16.69 -14.37 -41.11
N GLY A 504 -16.13 -15.45 -40.55
CA GLY A 504 -16.65 -16.81 -40.68
C GLY A 504 -18.05 -16.94 -40.05
N THR A 505 -19.10 -16.85 -40.88
CA THR A 505 -20.49 -17.10 -40.47
C THR A 505 -21.19 -17.98 -41.50
N THR A 506 -21.23 -19.30 -41.25
CA THR A 506 -21.84 -20.29 -42.15
C THR A 506 -23.36 -20.32 -42.01
N LEU A 507 -24.06 -19.61 -42.90
CA LEU A 507 -25.51 -19.71 -43.04
C LEU A 507 -25.90 -21.04 -43.70
N TYR A 508 -26.43 -21.97 -42.91
CA TYR A 508 -27.09 -23.18 -43.44
C TYR A 508 -28.51 -22.82 -43.91
N VAL A 509 -28.72 -22.85 -45.22
CA VAL A 509 -30.05 -22.82 -45.84
C VAL A 509 -30.31 -24.18 -46.44
N SER A 510 -31.29 -24.91 -45.89
CA SER A 510 -31.73 -26.20 -46.41
C SER A 510 -33.12 -26.06 -47.00
N SER A 511 -33.25 -26.38 -48.29
CA SER A 511 -34.50 -26.34 -49.05
C SER A 511 -34.89 -27.75 -49.47
N SER A 512 -36.15 -28.11 -49.22
CA SER A 512 -37.00 -29.09 -49.92
C SER A 512 -36.40 -30.45 -50.31
N ARG A 513 -37.03 -31.55 -49.85
CA ARG A 513 -37.86 -32.36 -50.78
C ARG A 513 -38.78 -33.40 -50.13
N GLU A 514 -40.00 -33.45 -50.69
CA GLU A 514 -40.82 -34.61 -51.11
C GLU A 514 -41.10 -35.82 -50.20
N ASP A 515 -42.39 -36.16 -50.21
CA ASP A 515 -43.05 -37.48 -50.22
C ASP A 515 -42.86 -38.48 -49.06
N ASP A 516 -43.99 -38.72 -48.37
CA ASP A 516 -44.54 -40.08 -48.25
C ASP A 516 -46.09 -40.02 -48.31
N VAL A 517 -46.74 -41.13 -48.67
CA VAL A 517 -48.18 -41.22 -49.01
C VAL A 517 -48.89 -42.22 -48.07
N ILE A 518 -50.22 -42.39 -48.19
CA ILE A 518 -51.10 -43.41 -47.53
C ILE A 518 -51.62 -42.93 -46.15
N GLU A 519 -52.90 -43.07 -45.76
CA GLU A 519 -54.05 -43.79 -46.34
C GLU A 519 -55.35 -42.94 -46.42
N MET A 520 -56.46 -43.55 -46.85
CA MET A 520 -57.78 -42.94 -47.12
C MET A 520 -58.74 -43.05 -45.92
N GLU A 521 -59.75 -42.18 -45.87
CA GLU A 521 -61.13 -42.61 -45.59
C GLU A 521 -62.15 -41.64 -46.24
N GLU A 522 -63.02 -42.18 -47.10
CA GLU A 522 -64.26 -41.56 -47.61
C GLU A 522 -65.39 -41.82 -46.57
N GLU A 523 -66.60 -41.24 -46.52
CA GLU A 523 -67.50 -40.49 -47.44
C GLU A 523 -68.60 -39.83 -46.51
N PRO A 524 -69.79 -39.35 -46.95
CA PRO A 524 -70.16 -38.28 -47.89
C PRO A 524 -71.09 -37.19 -47.27
N LEU A 525 -71.60 -36.27 -48.13
CA LEU A 525 -72.75 -35.34 -47.92
C LEU A 525 -72.50 -34.13 -46.98
N GLU A 526 -73.06 -32.93 -47.21
CA GLU A 526 -73.94 -32.45 -48.30
C GLU A 526 -73.69 -30.94 -48.58
N GLU A 527 -73.69 -30.56 -49.86
CA GLU A 527 -73.81 -29.16 -50.35
C GLU A 527 -75.28 -28.95 -50.82
N PRO A 528 -75.83 -27.71 -50.98
CA PRO A 528 -75.13 -26.58 -51.60
C PRO A 528 -75.54 -25.12 -51.21
N GLU A 529 -74.82 -24.16 -51.81
CA GLU A 529 -75.20 -22.75 -52.15
C GLU A 529 -75.59 -21.74 -51.02
N GLY A 530 -75.21 -20.46 -51.16
CA GLY A 530 -75.72 -19.40 -50.25
C GLY A 530 -74.98 -18.05 -50.11
N SER A 531 -74.44 -17.47 -51.20
CA SER A 531 -73.82 -16.12 -51.30
C SER A 531 -73.95 -15.08 -50.16
N SER A 532 -72.80 -14.72 -49.57
CA SER A 532 -72.12 -13.40 -49.65
C SER A 532 -72.84 -12.05 -49.33
N SER A 533 -72.04 -11.09 -48.80
CA SER A 533 -72.28 -9.62 -48.68
C SER A 533 -73.29 -9.17 -47.61
N SER A 534 -72.97 -8.35 -46.58
CA SER A 534 -72.33 -7.01 -46.52
C SER A 534 -73.22 -5.86 -47.07
N VAL A 535 -73.27 -4.64 -46.53
CA VAL A 535 -72.73 -4.06 -45.27
C VAL A 535 -73.47 -2.74 -44.91
N SER A 536 -73.83 -2.55 -43.63
CA SER A 536 -74.00 -1.29 -42.84
C SER A 536 -74.74 -0.01 -43.34
N VAL A 537 -75.22 0.79 -42.34
CA VAL A 537 -75.13 2.28 -42.21
C VAL A 537 -76.47 3.11 -42.05
N LYS A 538 -76.59 3.83 -40.91
CA LYS A 538 -77.30 5.13 -40.60
C LYS A 538 -78.81 5.22 -40.19
N LYS A 539 -79.01 5.49 -38.88
CA LYS A 539 -79.35 6.82 -38.24
C LYS A 539 -80.81 7.26 -37.90
N ALA A 540 -80.99 7.64 -36.61
CA ALA A 540 -81.74 8.80 -36.03
C ALA A 540 -83.25 8.78 -35.64
N SER A 541 -83.53 9.45 -34.51
CA SER A 541 -84.81 10.13 -34.06
C SER A 541 -86.05 9.26 -33.74
N SER A 542 -87.05 9.70 -32.95
CA SER A 542 -87.18 10.72 -31.88
C SER A 542 -88.50 10.53 -31.07
N GLU A 543 -88.63 11.17 -29.89
CA GLU A 543 -89.90 11.48 -29.16
C GLU A 543 -90.77 10.30 -28.64
N GLY A 544 -91.72 10.46 -27.70
CA GLY A 544 -92.12 11.62 -26.86
C GLY A 544 -93.37 11.35 -25.98
N SER A 545 -93.80 12.34 -25.17
CA SER A 545 -94.99 12.36 -24.26
C SER A 545 -94.87 11.56 -22.93
N ALA A 546 -95.10 12.03 -21.67
CA ALA A 546 -95.86 13.14 -21.01
C ALA A 546 -97.30 12.77 -20.56
N PRO A 547 -97.99 13.52 -19.65
CA PRO A 547 -97.65 14.19 -18.36
C PRO A 547 -98.76 13.83 -17.28
N PRO A 548 -99.34 14.68 -16.38
CA PRO A 548 -98.96 15.91 -15.62
C PRO A 548 -99.22 15.70 -14.06
N PRO A 549 -99.62 16.66 -13.17
CA PRO A 549 -99.58 18.16 -13.14
C PRO A 549 -99.09 18.86 -11.82
N ALA A 550 -98.55 20.09 -11.95
CA ALA A 550 -98.84 21.31 -11.13
C ALA A 550 -98.35 21.47 -9.63
N PRO A 551 -98.29 22.72 -9.05
CA PRO A 551 -97.81 24.00 -9.64
C PRO A 551 -97.10 25.04 -8.67
N ILE A 552 -96.13 25.85 -9.18
CA ILE A 552 -96.04 27.36 -9.11
C ILE A 552 -95.93 28.11 -7.73
N PRO A 553 -95.20 29.26 -7.54
CA PRO A 553 -94.01 29.85 -8.22
C PRO A 553 -93.00 30.70 -7.33
N LEU A 554 -91.98 31.33 -7.96
CA LEU A 554 -91.69 32.80 -8.03
C LEU A 554 -90.24 33.31 -7.75
N ALA A 555 -89.87 34.36 -8.50
CA ALA A 555 -88.89 35.45 -8.22
C ALA A 555 -87.36 35.30 -8.51
N LYS A 556 -86.85 36.29 -9.26
CA LYS A 556 -85.50 36.91 -9.27
C LYS A 556 -85.72 38.45 -9.05
N PRO A 557 -84.79 39.43 -9.25
CA PRO A 557 -83.32 39.42 -9.50
C PRO A 557 -82.48 40.50 -8.73
N VAL A 558 -81.12 40.39 -8.71
CA VAL A 558 -80.07 41.46 -9.00
C VAL A 558 -80.05 42.78 -8.13
N PRO A 559 -79.02 43.68 -8.05
CA PRO A 559 -77.62 43.78 -8.59
C PRO A 559 -76.46 44.07 -7.55
N GLU A 560 -75.23 44.32 -8.06
CA GLU A 560 -74.23 45.38 -7.65
C GLU A 560 -73.50 45.34 -6.27
N GLU A 561 -72.36 46.04 -6.01
CA GLU A 561 -71.50 46.98 -6.79
C GLU A 561 -69.96 46.89 -6.42
N VAL A 562 -69.09 47.08 -7.43
CA VAL A 562 -67.69 47.63 -7.57
C VAL A 562 -66.67 47.82 -6.39
N ILE A 563 -65.35 47.82 -6.74
CA ILE A 563 -64.22 48.74 -6.31
C ILE A 563 -62.90 48.00 -5.93
N LYS A 564 -61.67 48.33 -6.41
CA LYS A 564 -61.12 49.15 -7.53
C LYS A 564 -59.61 48.87 -7.75
N LEU A 565 -59.11 49.04 -8.99
CA LEU A 565 -57.75 49.52 -9.41
C LEU A 565 -56.50 48.73 -8.95
N ALA A 566 -55.31 48.84 -9.58
CA ALA A 566 -54.84 49.59 -10.76
C ALA A 566 -53.80 48.72 -11.53
N GLU A 567 -53.80 48.64 -12.87
CA GLU A 567 -53.13 49.53 -13.85
C GLU A 567 -51.58 49.51 -13.84
N THR A 568 -50.81 49.62 -14.94
CA THR A 568 -50.93 49.40 -16.43
C THR A 568 -49.47 49.38 -16.98
N LYS A 569 -48.93 49.87 -18.13
CA LYS A 569 -49.23 50.52 -19.47
C LYS A 569 -47.83 50.48 -20.19
N SER A 570 -47.55 50.37 -21.49
CA SER A 570 -48.20 50.29 -22.83
C SER A 570 -47.18 49.51 -23.74
N VAL A 571 -47.41 48.87 -24.90
CA VAL A 571 -48.36 48.98 -26.05
C VAL A 571 -48.03 50.12 -27.05
N GLN A 572 -48.21 49.85 -28.37
CA GLN A 572 -48.07 50.72 -29.59
C GLN A 572 -46.64 50.96 -30.16
N SER A 573 -46.42 51.14 -31.49
CA SER A 573 -47.27 50.92 -32.69
C SER A 573 -46.47 50.75 -34.01
N MET A 574 -47.19 50.60 -35.13
CA MET A 574 -46.79 50.31 -36.53
C MET A 574 -46.09 51.45 -37.31
N THR A 575 -45.82 51.19 -38.61
CA THR A 575 -45.48 52.07 -39.77
C THR A 575 -43.98 52.31 -40.03
N ALA A 576 -43.49 52.48 -41.28
CA ALA A 576 -43.95 52.06 -42.63
C ALA A 576 -42.85 52.39 -43.67
N THR A 577 -42.95 51.85 -44.92
CA THR A 577 -42.29 52.35 -46.17
C THR A 577 -40.73 52.28 -46.22
N GLU A 578 -39.98 52.17 -47.33
CA GLU A 578 -40.15 51.89 -48.79
C GLU A 578 -38.73 51.55 -49.35
N VAL A 579 -38.44 50.92 -50.50
CA VAL A 579 -38.28 51.49 -51.87
C VAL A 579 -37.57 50.44 -52.79
N LEU A 580 -38.08 50.19 -54.03
CA LEU A 580 -37.45 49.56 -55.24
C LEU A 580 -36.80 48.14 -55.12
N SER A 581 -36.77 47.26 -56.14
CA SER A 581 -37.35 47.16 -57.51
C SER A 581 -37.20 45.68 -57.99
N GLY A 582 -37.77 45.16 -59.08
CA GLY A 582 -38.59 45.69 -60.19
C GLY A 582 -38.42 44.80 -61.46
N THR A 583 -39.21 45.03 -62.53
CA THR A 583 -39.30 44.22 -63.79
C THR A 583 -39.85 42.79 -63.62
N ALA A 584 -40.65 42.20 -64.53
CA ALA A 584 -41.46 42.74 -65.63
C ALA A 584 -42.58 41.72 -66.04
N GLU A 585 -43.41 42.13 -67.00
CA GLU A 585 -44.45 41.41 -67.78
C GLU A 585 -44.13 39.93 -68.20
N THR A 586 -45.09 39.07 -68.62
CA THR A 586 -46.36 39.33 -69.34
C THR A 586 -47.44 38.22 -69.14
N GLU A 587 -48.63 38.48 -69.71
CA GLU A 587 -49.66 37.61 -70.37
C GLU A 587 -49.15 36.26 -70.97
N GLU A 588 -49.94 35.22 -71.28
CA GLU A 588 -51.37 34.87 -71.08
C GLU A 588 -51.55 33.31 -71.21
N MET A 589 -52.79 32.85 -71.42
CA MET A 589 -53.25 31.63 -72.14
C MET A 589 -52.23 30.88 -73.06
N ASP A 590 -52.31 29.57 -73.31
CA ASP A 590 -53.49 28.68 -73.30
C ASP A 590 -53.21 27.15 -73.16
N GLU A 591 -54.32 26.41 -73.18
CA GLU A 591 -54.65 24.98 -73.40
C GLU A 591 -53.69 24.02 -74.16
N GLU A 592 -53.87 22.71 -73.88
CA GLU A 592 -53.71 21.53 -74.78
C GLU A 592 -52.28 21.15 -75.31
N ASP A 593 -51.93 19.89 -75.63
CA ASP A 593 -52.70 18.64 -75.61
C ASP A 593 -51.87 17.34 -75.33
N GLU A 594 -52.58 16.20 -75.31
CA GLU A 594 -52.22 14.79 -75.16
C GLU A 594 -51.00 14.18 -75.93
N PHE A 595 -50.59 12.98 -75.44
CA PHE A 595 -49.83 11.89 -76.11
C PHE A 595 -48.39 12.21 -76.62
N GLU A 596 -47.39 11.35 -76.41
CA GLU A 596 -47.32 10.00 -76.99
C GLU A 596 -46.53 8.96 -76.16
N ILE A 597 -46.57 7.70 -76.63
CA ILE A 597 -45.99 6.52 -75.97
C ILE A 597 -44.77 6.01 -76.77
N ASN A 598 -43.63 5.76 -76.10
CA ASN A 598 -42.75 4.59 -76.29
C ASN A 598 -41.70 4.57 -75.15
N LEU A 599 -41.32 3.49 -74.44
CA LEU A 599 -41.16 2.04 -74.70
C LEU A 599 -39.68 1.65 -75.00
N PHE A 600 -39.09 0.84 -74.11
CA PHE A 600 -37.68 0.40 -74.02
C PHE A 600 -36.66 1.52 -73.75
N TYR A 601 -35.72 1.39 -72.81
CA TYR A 601 -35.10 0.17 -72.24
C TYR A 601 -35.45 -0.15 -70.79
#